data_AF-A0A640XM94-F1
#
_entry.id   AF-A0A640XM94-F1
#
_cell.length_a   1.000
_cell.length_b   1.000
_cell.length_c   1.000
_cell.angle_alpha   90.00
_cell.angle_beta   90.00
_cell.angle_gamma   90.00
#
_symmetry.space_group_name_H-M   'P 1'
#
loop_
_entity.id
_entity.type
_entity.pdbx_description
1 polymer ?
#
loop_
_entity_poly.entity_id
_entity_poly.type
_entity_poly.pdbx_seq_one_letter_code
_entity_poly.pdbx_strand_id
1 'polypeptide(L)'
;MNLLIDDLATRQFDKSLKILNKYRKSNDKILYLLERGRIAQIKNDTDSSMKDFEAAIAAVRQMEEKAVVSASDIGAQTASLLANDNTIPYKGDGYEKVFMYQFQAFNYLVKKDLEGAGVEVRRANLEQKLALEMHEKELARAEEKARDKQIDTQQAYNNLNSAYQGMDDVAGKVKNSFQNAYAFYMSGIVYELLNQPNDAYIDYKKALQIFPDNAYLQRDVMRLAKDLEMNQEYEYYASRFGKYSVKGEEGTGGGKTGDLVVFFENGLVPQKREIQIPIPTPNGLLAIAFPIYHTKWSAVEPLSLSESGGGSSFGMTESICHVQALAVKSLKEKVPAMVIRHILRAAAKAAIQQKAKDSAGSLGQIFSSIYNVVSERADVRSWLTLPRNTSFASGT
;
A
#
# COMPACT_ATOMS: atom_id res chain seq x y z
N MET A 1 -5.36 14.35 -11.00
CA MET A 1 -4.75 13.94 -9.72
C MET A 1 -4.06 15.09 -9.01
N ASN A 2 -3.26 15.94 -9.66
CA ASN A 2 -2.65 17.12 -9.00
C ASN A 2 -3.71 17.99 -8.28
N LEU A 3 -4.85 18.22 -8.93
CA LEU A 3 -5.98 18.94 -8.35
C LEU A 3 -6.50 18.35 -7.02
N LEU A 4 -6.37 17.03 -6.82
CA LEU A 4 -6.81 16.38 -5.58
C LEU A 4 -5.89 16.74 -4.40
N ILE A 5 -4.57 16.71 -4.63
CA ILE A 5 -3.57 17.07 -3.62
C ILE A 5 -3.69 18.56 -3.27
N ASP A 6 -3.87 19.42 -4.28
CA ASP A 6 -4.01 20.87 -4.08
C ASP A 6 -5.29 21.21 -3.30
N ASP A 7 -6.40 20.55 -3.62
CA ASP A 7 -7.66 20.73 -2.91
C ASP A 7 -7.55 20.27 -1.44
N LEU A 8 -6.87 19.15 -1.16
CA LEU A 8 -6.62 18.66 0.21
C LEU A 8 -5.75 19.64 1.01
N ALA A 9 -4.67 20.14 0.41
CA ALA A 9 -3.78 21.10 1.04
C ALA A 9 -4.51 22.41 1.39
N THR A 10 -5.51 22.79 0.60
CA THR A 10 -6.36 23.98 0.81
C THR A 10 -7.68 23.68 1.52
N ARG A 11 -7.85 22.46 2.06
CA ARG A 11 -9.06 21.99 2.76
C ARG A 11 -10.37 22.11 1.95
N GLN A 12 -10.29 22.08 0.63
CA GLN A 12 -11.43 22.10 -0.29
C GLN A 12 -12.08 20.70 -0.45
N PHE A 13 -12.37 20.02 0.66
CA PHE A 13 -12.81 18.63 0.67
C PHE A 13 -14.09 18.38 -0.15
N ASP A 14 -15.08 19.27 -0.05
CA ASP A 14 -16.36 19.13 -0.77
C ASP A 14 -16.19 19.20 -2.29
N LYS A 15 -15.26 20.03 -2.76
CA LYS A 15 -14.92 20.14 -4.17
C LYS A 15 -14.30 18.83 -4.67
N SER A 16 -13.35 18.28 -3.92
CA SER A 16 -12.75 16.98 -4.24
C SER A 16 -13.79 15.86 -4.26
N LEU A 17 -14.64 15.76 -3.23
CA LEU A 17 -15.69 14.76 -3.15
C LEU A 17 -16.69 14.86 -4.32
N LYS A 18 -17.07 16.07 -4.71
CA LYS A 18 -17.94 16.31 -5.88
C LYS A 18 -17.31 15.82 -7.19
N ILE A 19 -16.01 16.02 -7.37
CA ILE A 19 -15.28 15.55 -8.55
C ILE A 19 -15.21 14.02 -8.54
N LEU A 20 -14.76 13.42 -7.43
CA LEU A 20 -14.58 11.97 -7.30
C LEU A 20 -15.91 11.21 -7.40
N ASN A 21 -17.02 11.80 -6.94
CA ASN A 21 -18.34 11.17 -7.01
C ASN A 21 -18.78 10.84 -8.44
N LYS A 22 -18.35 11.62 -9.44
CA LYS A 22 -18.66 11.37 -10.86
C LYS A 22 -18.11 10.03 -11.35
N TYR A 23 -17.04 9.53 -10.74
CA TYR A 23 -16.32 8.33 -11.19
C TYR A 23 -16.48 7.13 -10.25
N ARG A 24 -17.33 7.24 -9.21
CA ARG A 24 -17.61 6.17 -8.23
C ARG A 24 -18.14 4.87 -8.87
N LYS A 25 -18.72 4.96 -10.06
CA LYS A 25 -19.27 3.81 -10.82
C LYS A 25 -18.43 3.45 -12.05
N SER A 26 -17.26 4.06 -12.21
CA SER A 26 -16.36 3.79 -13.35
C SER A 26 -15.62 2.46 -13.20
N ASN A 27 -14.86 2.08 -14.22
CA ASN A 27 -13.97 0.90 -14.16
C ASN A 27 -12.93 1.02 -13.03
N ASP A 28 -12.55 2.24 -12.65
CA ASP A 28 -11.59 2.51 -11.57
C ASP A 28 -12.29 2.87 -10.25
N LYS A 29 -13.54 2.40 -10.07
CA LYS A 29 -14.35 2.67 -8.88
C LYS A 29 -13.60 2.41 -7.57
N ILE A 30 -12.74 1.40 -7.49
CA ILE A 30 -11.96 1.08 -6.29
C ILE A 30 -11.13 2.30 -5.90
N LEU A 31 -10.31 2.84 -6.80
CA LEU A 31 -9.49 4.02 -6.51
C LEU A 31 -10.35 5.20 -6.04
N TYR A 32 -11.42 5.52 -6.76
CA TYR A 32 -12.27 6.66 -6.41
C TYR A 32 -12.99 6.48 -5.07
N LEU A 33 -13.38 5.26 -4.72
CA LEU A 33 -13.99 4.95 -3.43
C LEU A 33 -12.97 5.06 -2.29
N LEU A 34 -11.74 4.59 -2.50
CA LEU A 34 -10.65 4.74 -1.54
C LEU A 34 -10.33 6.22 -1.25
N GLU A 35 -10.16 7.03 -2.31
CA GLU A 35 -9.90 8.47 -2.18
C GLU A 35 -11.03 9.18 -1.44
N ARG A 36 -12.29 8.90 -1.83
CA ARG A 36 -13.45 9.51 -1.17
C ARG A 36 -13.59 9.09 0.28
N GLY A 37 -13.43 7.78 0.56
CA GLY A 37 -13.53 7.23 1.91
C GLY A 37 -12.56 7.93 2.84
N ARG A 38 -11.32 8.15 2.39
CA ARG A 38 -10.31 8.87 3.16
C ARG A 38 -10.61 10.35 3.32
N ILE A 39 -11.03 11.04 2.26
CA ILE A 39 -11.38 12.48 2.33
C ILE A 39 -12.56 12.72 3.27
N ALA A 40 -13.58 11.87 3.21
CA ALA A 40 -14.71 11.92 4.13
C ALA A 40 -14.25 11.70 5.58
N GLN A 41 -13.35 10.74 5.82
CA GLN A 41 -12.77 10.49 7.13
C GLN A 41 -11.99 11.70 7.67
N ILE A 42 -11.13 12.31 6.85
CA ILE A 42 -10.36 13.52 7.21
C ILE A 42 -11.29 14.71 7.53
N LYS A 43 -12.45 14.79 6.88
CA LYS A 43 -13.48 15.80 7.15
C LYS A 43 -14.36 15.47 8.37
N ASN A 44 -14.13 14.35 9.06
CA ASN A 44 -15.00 13.82 10.13
C ASN A 44 -16.41 13.42 9.67
N ASP A 45 -16.60 13.11 8.38
CA ASP A 45 -17.82 12.47 7.87
C ASP A 45 -17.65 10.94 7.87
N THR A 46 -17.76 10.36 9.07
CA THR A 46 -17.59 8.92 9.29
C THR A 46 -18.59 8.08 8.50
N ASP A 47 -19.85 8.51 8.37
CA ASP A 47 -20.88 7.73 7.69
C ASP A 47 -20.64 7.61 6.19
N SER A 48 -20.24 8.71 5.54
CA SER A 48 -19.84 8.66 4.13
C SER A 48 -18.56 7.87 3.93
N SER A 49 -17.60 8.00 4.85
CA SER A 49 -16.36 7.23 4.83
C SER A 49 -16.62 5.72 4.87
N MET A 50 -17.44 5.27 5.83
CA MET A 50 -17.82 3.86 5.98
C MET A 50 -18.45 3.30 4.72
N LYS A 51 -19.43 4.00 4.16
CA LYS A 51 -20.13 3.58 2.94
C LYS A 51 -19.21 3.46 1.73
N ASP A 52 -18.22 4.35 1.62
CA ASP A 52 -17.26 4.31 0.51
C ASP A 52 -16.24 3.19 0.68
N PHE A 53 -15.72 2.95 1.89
CA PHE A 53 -14.82 1.82 2.14
C PHE A 53 -15.53 0.46 2.04
N GLU A 54 -16.76 0.31 2.52
CA GLU A 54 -17.56 -0.92 2.32
C GLU A 54 -17.74 -1.23 0.83
N ALA A 55 -18.06 -0.21 0.03
CA ALA A 55 -18.19 -0.35 -1.42
C ALA A 55 -16.85 -0.69 -2.08
N ALA A 56 -15.72 -0.13 -1.60
CA ALA A 56 -14.39 -0.47 -2.08
C ALA A 56 -14.03 -1.92 -1.77
N ILE A 57 -14.26 -2.37 -0.53
CA ILE A 57 -14.03 -3.76 -0.08
C ILE A 57 -14.85 -4.73 -0.94
N ALA A 58 -16.14 -4.46 -1.14
CA ALA A 58 -17.00 -5.29 -1.99
C ALA A 58 -16.51 -5.33 -3.45
N ALA A 59 -16.04 -4.20 -3.98
CA ALA A 59 -15.51 -4.12 -5.34
C ALA A 59 -14.19 -4.90 -5.50
N VAL A 60 -13.28 -4.84 -4.52
CA VAL A 60 -12.02 -5.61 -4.51
C VAL A 60 -12.34 -7.11 -4.52
N ARG A 61 -13.19 -7.58 -3.61
CA ARG A 61 -13.60 -9.00 -3.53
C ARG A 61 -14.20 -9.51 -4.84
N GLN A 62 -15.16 -8.78 -5.38
CA GLN A 62 -15.81 -9.16 -6.64
C GLN A 62 -14.79 -9.29 -7.79
N MET A 63 -13.79 -8.41 -7.83
CA MET A 63 -12.76 -8.43 -8.87
C MET A 63 -11.78 -9.59 -8.67
N GLU A 64 -11.39 -9.89 -7.43
CA GLU A 64 -10.49 -11.00 -7.11
C GLU A 64 -11.13 -12.37 -7.34
N GLU A 65 -12.40 -12.54 -6.95
CA GLU A 65 -13.18 -13.74 -7.24
C GLU A 65 -13.29 -14.01 -8.75
N LYS A 66 -13.56 -12.96 -9.55
CA LYS A 66 -13.59 -13.05 -11.02
C LYS A 66 -12.22 -13.42 -11.60
N ALA A 67 -11.14 -12.88 -11.04
CA ALA A 67 -9.79 -13.16 -11.51
C ALA A 67 -9.42 -14.64 -11.31
N VAL A 68 -9.79 -15.24 -10.18
CA VAL A 68 -9.60 -16.67 -9.91
C VAL A 68 -10.34 -17.53 -10.94
N VAL A 69 -11.61 -17.23 -11.21
CA VAL A 69 -12.44 -17.95 -12.21
C VAL A 69 -11.87 -17.79 -13.62
N SER A 70 -11.43 -16.59 -14.00
CA SER A 70 -10.88 -16.34 -15.34
C SER A 70 -9.52 -17.02 -15.59
N ALA A 71 -8.76 -17.32 -14.54
CA ALA A 71 -7.48 -17.99 -14.64
C ALA A 71 -7.62 -19.51 -14.86
N SER A 72 -8.76 -20.11 -14.50
CA SER A 72 -9.10 -21.50 -14.81
C SER A 72 -9.60 -21.71 -16.25
N ASP A 73 -10.01 -20.65 -16.95
CA ASP A 73 -10.44 -20.72 -18.34
C ASP A 73 -9.24 -20.59 -19.30
N ILE A 74 -8.87 -21.71 -19.93
CA ILE A 74 -7.64 -21.89 -20.74
C ILE A 74 -7.57 -20.99 -22.01
N GLY A 75 -8.63 -20.27 -22.38
CA GLY A 75 -8.75 -19.55 -23.67
C GLY A 75 -8.26 -18.09 -23.75
N ALA A 76 -7.91 -17.41 -22.65
CA ALA A 76 -7.77 -15.94 -22.62
C ALA A 76 -6.33 -15.37 -22.78
N GLN A 77 -5.31 -16.21 -23.01
CA GLN A 77 -3.91 -15.80 -22.80
C GLN A 77 -3.37 -14.77 -23.82
N THR A 78 -3.88 -14.73 -25.06
CA THR A 78 -3.35 -13.81 -26.09
C THR A 78 -4.00 -12.42 -26.05
N ALA A 79 -5.30 -12.33 -25.73
CA ALA A 79 -6.02 -11.04 -25.69
C ALA A 79 -5.63 -10.18 -24.48
N SER A 80 -5.35 -10.80 -23.33
CA SER A 80 -4.96 -10.11 -22.09
C SER A 80 -3.58 -9.44 -22.18
N LEU A 81 -2.64 -10.00 -22.96
CA LEU A 81 -1.31 -9.40 -23.18
C LEU A 81 -1.38 -8.10 -23.99
N LEU A 82 -2.39 -7.95 -24.86
CA LEU A 82 -2.55 -6.80 -25.74
C LEU A 82 -3.29 -5.62 -25.08
N ALA A 83 -3.97 -5.86 -23.95
CA ALA A 83 -4.61 -4.80 -23.19
C ALA A 83 -3.57 -3.81 -22.63
N ASN A 84 -3.84 -2.51 -22.75
CA ASN A 84 -3.01 -1.46 -22.15
C ASN A 84 -3.17 -1.50 -20.62
N ASP A 85 -2.11 -1.24 -19.85
CA ASP A 85 -2.17 -1.32 -18.39
C ASP A 85 -3.17 -0.31 -17.78
N ASN A 86 -3.41 0.83 -18.43
CA ASN A 86 -4.48 1.78 -18.03
C ASN A 86 -5.91 1.29 -18.37
N THR A 87 -6.07 0.26 -19.20
CA THR A 87 -7.38 -0.35 -19.49
C THR A 87 -7.73 -1.46 -18.50
N ILE A 88 -6.75 -1.96 -17.74
CA ILE A 88 -6.98 -2.89 -16.64
C ILE A 88 -7.59 -2.08 -15.47
N PRO A 89 -8.74 -2.50 -14.92
CA PRO A 89 -9.34 -1.85 -13.77
C PRO A 89 -8.36 -1.73 -12.60
N TYR A 90 -8.36 -0.57 -11.92
CA TYR A 90 -7.54 -0.36 -10.74
C TYR A 90 -7.84 -1.39 -9.64
N LYS A 91 -6.83 -2.16 -9.21
CA LYS A 91 -7.00 -3.23 -8.21
C LYS A 91 -6.64 -2.86 -6.76
N GLY A 92 -5.90 -1.77 -6.59
CA GLY A 92 -5.24 -1.44 -5.32
C GLY A 92 -4.02 -2.32 -5.05
N ASP A 93 -2.96 -1.72 -4.55
CA ASP A 93 -1.77 -2.43 -4.12
C ASP A 93 -1.99 -3.08 -2.74
N GLY A 94 -1.20 -4.11 -2.41
CA GLY A 94 -1.38 -4.84 -1.13
C GLY A 94 -1.36 -3.91 0.08
N TYR A 95 -0.37 -2.99 0.14
CA TYR A 95 -0.29 -2.00 1.21
C TYR A 95 -1.50 -1.04 1.23
N GLU A 96 -2.03 -0.67 0.07
CA GLU A 96 -3.22 0.19 -0.04
C GLU A 96 -4.45 -0.54 0.52
N LYS A 97 -4.63 -1.81 0.19
CA LYS A 97 -5.75 -2.60 0.73
C LYS A 97 -5.63 -2.81 2.24
N VAL A 98 -4.41 -2.94 2.78
CA VAL A 98 -4.19 -2.95 4.24
C VAL A 98 -4.68 -1.64 4.85
N PHE A 99 -4.35 -0.50 4.25
CA PHE A 99 -4.88 0.80 4.68
C PHE A 99 -6.39 0.94 4.51
N MET A 100 -6.99 0.35 3.47
CA MET A 100 -8.44 0.34 3.28
C MET A 100 -9.14 -0.32 4.47
N TYR A 101 -8.68 -1.50 4.89
CA TYR A 101 -9.22 -2.19 6.06
C TYR A 101 -8.93 -1.41 7.35
N GLN A 102 -7.72 -0.86 7.51
CA GLN A 102 -7.36 -0.10 8.68
C GLN A 102 -8.22 1.18 8.85
N PHE A 103 -8.45 1.94 7.79
CA PHE A 103 -9.30 3.13 7.86
C PHE A 103 -10.75 2.77 8.11
N GLN A 104 -11.23 1.62 7.62
CA GLN A 104 -12.55 1.13 7.99
C GLN A 104 -12.62 0.71 9.47
N ALA A 105 -11.56 0.09 10.01
CA ALA A 105 -11.46 -0.19 11.44
C ALA A 105 -11.52 1.09 12.29
N PHE A 106 -10.84 2.17 11.88
CA PHE A 106 -10.97 3.46 12.54
C PHE A 106 -12.39 4.00 12.52
N ASN A 107 -13.11 3.86 11.40
CA ASN A 107 -14.50 4.27 11.35
C ASN A 107 -15.38 3.51 12.35
N TYR A 108 -15.20 2.19 12.44
CA TYR A 108 -15.91 1.36 13.43
C TYR A 108 -15.55 1.76 14.87
N LEU A 109 -14.29 2.07 15.17
CA LEU A 109 -13.90 2.60 16.48
C LEU A 109 -14.57 3.94 16.81
N VAL A 110 -14.67 4.86 15.86
CA VAL A 110 -15.42 6.12 16.05
C VAL A 110 -16.89 5.85 16.37
N LYS A 111 -17.47 4.81 15.77
CA LYS A 111 -18.83 4.33 16.07
C LYS A 111 -18.93 3.48 17.34
N LYS A 112 -17.82 3.24 18.04
CA LYS A 112 -17.71 2.35 19.21
C LYS A 112 -18.12 0.90 18.91
N ASP A 113 -18.01 0.50 17.65
CA ASP A 113 -18.27 -0.87 17.19
C ASP A 113 -16.95 -1.66 17.17
N LEU A 114 -16.65 -2.31 18.30
CA LEU A 114 -15.42 -3.08 18.47
C LEU A 114 -15.42 -4.35 17.62
N GLU A 115 -16.59 -4.97 17.41
CA GLU A 115 -16.70 -6.19 16.61
C GLU A 115 -16.43 -5.91 15.14
N GLY A 116 -17.01 -4.83 14.61
CA GLY A 116 -16.74 -4.32 13.27
C GLY A 116 -15.27 -3.99 13.08
N ALA A 117 -14.66 -3.27 14.02
CA ALA A 117 -13.22 -3.00 14.01
C ALA A 117 -12.40 -4.30 14.01
N GLY A 118 -12.77 -5.27 14.84
CA GLY A 118 -12.15 -6.60 14.93
C GLY A 118 -12.21 -7.39 13.62
N VAL A 119 -13.30 -7.27 12.85
CA VAL A 119 -13.41 -7.88 11.52
C VAL A 119 -12.42 -7.25 10.55
N GLU A 120 -12.29 -5.93 10.54
CA GLU A 120 -11.41 -5.24 9.58
C GLU A 120 -9.92 -5.40 9.92
N VAL A 121 -9.51 -5.40 11.19
CA VAL A 121 -8.09 -5.66 11.54
C VAL A 121 -7.67 -7.09 11.17
N ARG A 122 -8.58 -8.07 11.32
CA ARG A 122 -8.35 -9.44 10.82
C ARG A 122 -8.17 -9.50 9.31
N ARG A 123 -8.97 -8.73 8.56
CA ARG A 123 -8.83 -8.62 7.10
C ARG A 123 -7.55 -7.91 6.70
N ALA A 124 -7.15 -6.86 7.41
CA ALA A 124 -5.87 -6.18 7.20
C ALA A 124 -4.70 -7.17 7.38
N ASN A 125 -4.69 -7.96 8.45
CA ASN A 125 -3.68 -8.99 8.69
C ASN A 125 -3.66 -10.07 7.62
N LEU A 126 -4.83 -10.53 7.19
CA LEU A 126 -4.94 -11.50 6.09
C LEU A 126 -4.39 -10.93 4.78
N GLU A 127 -4.70 -9.68 4.45
CA GLU A 127 -4.21 -9.02 3.24
C GLU A 127 -2.68 -8.91 3.23
N GLN A 128 -2.05 -8.58 4.37
CA GLN A 128 -0.58 -8.55 4.45
C GLN A 128 0.06 -9.90 4.09
N LYS A 129 -0.57 -11.02 4.50
CA LYS A 129 -0.13 -12.37 4.15
C LYS A 129 -0.40 -12.68 2.67
N LEU A 130 -1.61 -12.41 2.19
CA LEU A 130 -2.00 -12.67 0.81
C LEU A 130 -1.17 -11.87 -0.19
N ALA A 131 -0.84 -10.62 0.12
CA ALA A 131 -0.04 -9.78 -0.75
C ALA A 131 1.39 -10.34 -0.96
N LEU A 132 1.98 -10.92 0.08
CA LEU A 132 3.25 -11.65 -0.02
C LEU A 132 3.12 -12.87 -0.94
N GLU A 133 2.15 -13.76 -0.69
CA GLU A 133 1.93 -14.96 -1.50
C GLU A 133 1.63 -14.63 -2.97
N MET A 134 0.87 -13.56 -3.21
CA MET A 134 0.54 -13.11 -4.55
C MET A 134 1.75 -12.53 -5.27
N HIS A 135 2.62 -11.79 -4.57
CA HIS A 135 3.87 -11.29 -5.13
C HIS A 135 4.78 -12.44 -5.60
N GLU A 136 4.98 -13.46 -4.75
CA GLU A 136 5.78 -14.64 -5.07
C GLU A 136 5.21 -15.39 -6.29
N LYS A 137 3.88 -15.59 -6.33
CA LYS A 137 3.19 -16.24 -7.46
C LYS A 137 3.28 -15.42 -8.75
N GLU A 138 3.10 -14.10 -8.69
CA GLU A 138 3.20 -13.22 -9.87
C GLU A 138 4.62 -13.25 -10.44
N LEU A 139 5.65 -13.21 -9.59
CA LEU A 139 7.05 -13.29 -10.01
C LEU A 139 7.38 -14.65 -10.64
N ALA A 140 7.04 -15.76 -9.98
CA ALA A 140 7.30 -17.10 -10.49
C ALA A 140 6.65 -17.34 -11.87
N ARG A 141 5.39 -16.92 -12.04
CA ARG A 141 4.68 -17.00 -13.33
C ARG A 141 5.31 -16.14 -14.42
N ALA A 142 5.83 -14.97 -14.07
CA ALA A 142 6.52 -14.13 -15.02
C ALA A 142 7.84 -14.78 -15.47
N GLU A 143 8.64 -15.29 -14.53
CA GLU A 143 9.90 -15.97 -14.83
C GLU A 143 9.70 -17.24 -15.67
N GLU A 144 8.66 -18.03 -15.38
CA GLU A 144 8.28 -19.19 -16.19
C GLU A 144 8.01 -18.79 -17.65
N LYS A 145 7.16 -17.77 -17.87
CA LYS A 145 6.88 -17.26 -19.22
C LYS A 145 8.11 -16.70 -19.92
N ALA A 146 9.02 -16.07 -19.17
CA ALA A 146 10.28 -15.58 -19.71
C ALA A 146 11.16 -16.73 -20.21
N ARG A 147 11.27 -17.84 -19.45
CA ARG A 147 11.99 -19.05 -19.87
C ARG A 147 11.36 -19.69 -21.10
N ASP A 148 10.04 -19.88 -21.10
CA ASP A 148 9.30 -20.52 -22.20
C ASP A 148 9.44 -19.76 -23.54
N LYS A 149 9.56 -18.44 -23.47
CA LYS A 149 9.70 -17.55 -24.64
C LYS A 149 11.14 -17.13 -24.90
N GLN A 150 12.11 -17.70 -24.18
CA GLN A 150 13.54 -17.39 -24.32
C GLN A 150 13.82 -15.87 -24.27
N ILE A 151 13.14 -15.15 -23.37
CA ILE A 151 13.28 -13.71 -23.24
C ILE A 151 14.58 -13.40 -22.48
N ASP A 152 15.51 -12.70 -23.14
CA ASP A 152 16.61 -12.05 -22.44
C ASP A 152 16.09 -10.81 -21.68
N THR A 153 15.99 -10.96 -20.36
CA THR A 153 15.56 -9.87 -19.48
C THR A 153 16.75 -9.02 -18.98
N GLN A 154 17.99 -9.50 -19.12
CA GLN A 154 19.16 -8.87 -18.53
C GLN A 154 19.40 -7.48 -19.14
N GLN A 155 19.32 -7.36 -20.46
CA GLN A 155 19.49 -6.08 -21.14
C GLN A 155 18.39 -5.08 -20.76
N ALA A 156 17.14 -5.54 -20.65
CA ALA A 156 16.02 -4.70 -20.24
C ALA A 156 16.20 -4.19 -18.80
N TYR A 157 16.60 -5.06 -17.87
CA TYR A 157 16.90 -4.68 -16.49
C TYR A 157 18.04 -3.69 -16.39
N ASN A 158 19.13 -3.89 -17.13
CA ASN A 158 20.28 -2.98 -17.09
C ASN A 158 19.87 -1.55 -17.51
N ASN A 159 19.06 -1.41 -18.56
CA ASN A 159 18.55 -0.11 -19.01
C ASN A 159 17.57 0.53 -18.00
N LEU A 160 16.78 -0.29 -17.31
CA LEU A 160 15.85 0.15 -16.27
C LEU A 160 16.53 0.53 -14.96
N ASN A 161 17.67 -0.09 -14.63
CA ASN A 161 18.32 0.09 -13.35
C ASN A 161 18.66 1.56 -13.12
N SER A 162 19.20 2.26 -14.12
CA SER A 162 19.49 3.71 -14.03
C SER A 162 18.26 4.56 -13.73
N ALA A 163 17.09 4.20 -14.29
CA ALA A 163 15.85 4.91 -14.05
C ALA A 163 15.25 4.63 -12.66
N TYR A 164 15.55 3.48 -12.07
CA TYR A 164 15.01 3.05 -10.78
C TYR A 164 15.96 3.28 -9.59
N GLN A 165 17.26 3.49 -9.84
CA GLN A 165 18.27 3.79 -8.81
C GLN A 165 17.88 4.96 -7.89
N GLY A 166 17.22 5.99 -8.43
CA GLY A 166 16.75 7.13 -7.64
C GLY A 166 15.72 6.79 -6.56
N MET A 167 15.14 5.59 -6.60
CA MET A 167 14.17 5.09 -5.62
C MET A 167 14.79 4.19 -4.55
N ASP A 168 16.07 3.82 -4.67
CA ASP A 168 16.72 2.82 -3.81
C ASP A 168 16.78 3.25 -2.35
N ASP A 169 17.13 4.51 -2.09
CA ASP A 169 17.19 5.06 -0.74
C ASP A 169 15.83 4.98 -0.03
N VAL A 170 14.74 5.31 -0.74
CA VAL A 170 13.38 5.29 -0.18
C VAL A 170 12.88 3.87 -0.02
N ALA A 171 13.05 3.02 -1.04
CA ALA A 171 12.65 1.61 -0.98
C ALA A 171 13.42 0.83 0.10
N GLY A 172 14.67 1.21 0.38
CA GLY A 172 15.51 0.57 1.39
C GLY A 172 15.07 0.81 2.83
N LYS A 173 14.16 1.76 3.09
CA LYS A 173 13.62 2.00 4.44
C LYS A 173 12.62 0.94 4.91
N VAL A 174 12.18 0.05 4.01
CA VAL A 174 11.28 -1.06 4.33
C VAL A 174 11.80 -2.36 3.71
N LYS A 175 11.61 -3.48 4.41
CA LYS A 175 12.05 -4.80 3.94
C LYS A 175 11.25 -5.26 2.72
N ASN A 176 9.93 -5.10 2.79
CA ASN A 176 8.96 -5.43 1.75
C ASN A 176 7.82 -4.40 1.75
N SER A 177 6.97 -4.43 0.72
CA SER A 177 5.81 -3.52 0.65
C SER A 177 4.56 -4.00 1.36
N PHE A 178 4.56 -5.20 1.95
CA PHE A 178 3.33 -5.85 2.44
C PHE A 178 3.16 -5.75 3.96
N GLN A 179 4.27 -5.68 4.71
CA GLN A 179 4.25 -5.60 6.16
C GLN A 179 4.15 -4.15 6.64
N ASN A 180 3.10 -3.87 7.41
CA ASN A 180 2.74 -2.56 7.92
C ASN A 180 2.58 -2.63 9.45
N ALA A 181 3.58 -2.11 10.18
CA ALA A 181 3.55 -2.11 11.63
C ALA A 181 2.44 -1.23 12.21
N TYR A 182 1.98 -0.22 11.47
CA TYR A 182 0.84 0.60 11.90
C TYR A 182 -0.45 -0.23 11.93
N ALA A 183 -0.67 -1.09 10.93
CA ALA A 183 -1.82 -1.99 10.91
C ALA A 183 -1.74 -3.03 12.03
N PHE A 184 -0.56 -3.59 12.29
CA PHE A 184 -0.36 -4.53 13.40
C PHE A 184 -0.58 -3.87 14.77
N TYR A 185 -0.05 -2.67 14.99
CA TYR A 185 -0.27 -1.96 16.24
C TYR A 185 -1.75 -1.62 16.46
N MET A 186 -2.43 -1.14 15.41
CA MET A 186 -3.86 -0.89 15.44
C MET A 186 -4.67 -2.16 15.73
N SER A 187 -4.28 -3.29 15.15
CA SER A 187 -4.86 -4.61 15.42
C SER A 187 -4.68 -5.02 16.89
N GLY A 188 -3.48 -4.80 17.45
CA GLY A 188 -3.20 -5.07 18.86
C GLY A 188 -4.13 -4.31 19.80
N ILE A 189 -4.33 -3.01 19.57
CA ILE A 189 -5.27 -2.19 20.35
C ILE A 189 -6.69 -2.75 20.28
N VAL A 190 -7.17 -3.08 19.07
CA VAL A 190 -8.52 -3.63 18.89
C VAL A 190 -8.68 -4.97 19.59
N TYR A 191 -7.67 -5.83 19.56
CA TYR A 191 -7.72 -7.10 20.27
C TYR A 191 -7.73 -6.91 21.79
N GLU A 192 -6.97 -5.97 22.34
CA GLU A 192 -7.09 -5.64 23.78
C GLU A 192 -8.48 -5.13 24.14
N LEU A 193 -9.06 -4.24 23.34
CA LEU A 193 -10.44 -3.76 23.52
C LEU A 193 -11.48 -4.88 23.41
N LEU A 194 -11.18 -5.94 22.65
CA LEU A 194 -11.99 -7.15 22.52
C LEU A 194 -11.67 -8.22 23.58
N ASN A 195 -10.80 -7.92 24.55
CA ASN A 195 -10.32 -8.85 25.57
C ASN A 195 -9.65 -10.11 24.98
N GLN A 196 -8.84 -9.93 23.93
CA GLN A 196 -8.06 -10.95 23.21
C GLN A 196 -6.54 -10.69 23.34
N PRO A 197 -5.97 -10.78 24.56
CA PRO A 197 -4.58 -10.35 24.81
C PRO A 197 -3.53 -11.20 24.09
N ASN A 198 -3.80 -12.49 23.83
CA ASN A 198 -2.89 -13.33 23.05
C ASN A 198 -2.75 -12.85 21.60
N ASP A 199 -3.87 -12.51 20.95
CA ASP A 199 -3.86 -11.97 19.58
C ASP A 199 -3.21 -10.58 19.55
N ALA A 200 -3.47 -9.76 20.57
CA ALA A 200 -2.82 -8.46 20.73
C ALA A 200 -1.29 -8.57 20.84
N TYR A 201 -0.81 -9.48 21.70
CA TYR A 201 0.61 -9.73 21.88
C TYR A 201 1.30 -10.16 20.57
N ILE A 202 0.66 -11.05 19.81
CA ILE A 202 1.19 -11.51 18.52
C ILE A 202 1.39 -10.33 17.56
N ASP A 203 0.42 -9.42 17.46
CA ASP A 203 0.50 -8.32 16.52
C ASP A 203 1.42 -7.20 16.99
N TYR A 204 1.46 -6.85 18.28
CA TYR A 204 2.49 -5.95 18.80
C TYR A 204 3.90 -6.49 18.59
N LYS A 205 4.10 -7.80 18.76
CA LYS A 205 5.39 -8.44 18.47
C LYS A 205 5.77 -8.31 16.99
N LYS A 206 4.83 -8.46 16.05
CA LYS A 206 5.09 -8.23 14.62
C LYS A 206 5.42 -6.76 14.34
N ALA A 207 4.72 -5.82 14.96
CA ALA A 207 5.02 -4.40 14.84
C ALA A 207 6.43 -4.08 15.37
N LEU A 208 6.80 -4.62 16.54
CA LEU A 208 8.14 -4.51 17.13
C LEU A 208 9.23 -5.13 16.26
N GLN A 209 8.96 -6.22 15.54
CA GLN A 209 9.93 -6.80 14.61
C GLN A 209 10.26 -5.85 13.43
N ILE A 210 9.33 -4.96 13.07
CA ILE A 210 9.52 -3.98 11.99
C ILE A 210 10.17 -2.70 12.54
N PHE A 211 9.76 -2.25 13.73
CA PHE A 211 10.31 -1.08 14.43
C PHE A 211 10.89 -1.50 15.80
N PRO A 212 12.07 -2.14 15.84
CA PRO A 212 12.62 -2.72 17.07
C PRO A 212 13.02 -1.69 18.12
N ASP A 213 13.30 -0.45 17.69
CA ASP A 213 13.72 0.64 18.56
C ASP A 213 12.54 1.49 19.06
N ASN A 214 11.30 1.13 18.72
CA ASN A 214 10.12 1.89 19.16
C ASN A 214 9.79 1.57 20.63
N ALA A 215 9.91 2.56 21.50
CA ALA A 215 9.80 2.40 22.95
C ALA A 215 8.37 1.99 23.38
N TYR A 216 7.34 2.50 22.71
CA TYR A 216 5.95 2.13 23.00
C TYR A 216 5.68 0.67 22.64
N LEU A 217 6.18 0.19 21.50
CA LEU A 217 6.07 -1.22 21.12
C LEU A 217 6.83 -2.14 22.07
N GLN A 218 8.05 -1.75 22.48
CA GLN A 218 8.82 -2.51 23.46
C GLN A 218 8.03 -2.62 24.78
N ARG A 219 7.45 -1.51 25.24
CA ARG A 219 6.60 -1.47 26.43
C ARG A 219 5.39 -2.40 26.31
N ASP A 220 4.61 -2.28 25.25
CA ASP A 220 3.34 -3.02 25.10
C ASP A 220 3.57 -4.53 24.95
N VAL A 221 4.65 -4.94 24.26
CA VAL A 221 5.06 -6.36 24.18
C VAL A 221 5.51 -6.88 25.54
N MET A 222 6.30 -6.13 26.30
CA MET A 222 6.74 -6.53 27.64
C MET A 222 5.59 -6.59 28.64
N ARG A 223 4.67 -5.63 28.60
CA ARG A 223 3.46 -5.61 29.44
C ARG A 223 2.62 -6.86 29.19
N LEU A 224 2.22 -7.12 27.95
CA LEU A 224 1.42 -8.30 27.64
C LEU A 224 2.17 -9.62 27.90
N ALA A 225 3.48 -9.70 27.66
CA ALA A 225 4.26 -10.90 28.01
C ALA A 225 4.19 -11.18 29.52
N LYS A 226 4.25 -10.14 30.36
CA LYS A 226 4.12 -10.28 31.81
C LYS A 226 2.70 -10.66 32.22
N ASP A 227 1.69 -9.97 31.69
CA ASP A 227 0.27 -10.19 32.03
C ASP A 227 -0.22 -11.58 31.60
N LEU A 228 0.35 -12.12 30.52
CA LEU A 228 0.09 -13.48 30.01
C LEU A 228 0.97 -14.56 30.66
N GLU A 229 1.78 -14.21 31.67
CA GLU A 229 2.72 -15.11 32.37
C GLU A 229 3.75 -15.79 31.44
N MET A 230 4.08 -15.15 30.31
CA MET A 230 5.10 -15.60 29.35
C MET A 230 6.51 -15.24 29.84
N ASN A 231 6.93 -15.88 30.93
CA ASN A 231 8.14 -15.54 31.67
C ASN A 231 9.42 -15.56 30.82
N GLN A 232 9.54 -16.50 29.88
CA GLN A 232 10.73 -16.59 29.01
C GLN A 232 10.82 -15.40 28.06
N GLU A 233 9.70 -15.03 27.44
CA GLU A 233 9.60 -13.89 26.54
C GLU A 233 9.79 -12.57 27.28
N TYR A 234 9.19 -12.43 28.47
CA TYR A 234 9.39 -11.26 29.31
C TYR A 234 10.87 -11.08 29.67
N GLU A 235 11.55 -12.13 30.17
CA GLU A 235 12.97 -12.04 30.51
C GLU A 235 13.85 -11.80 29.27
N TYR A 236 13.51 -12.39 28.12
CA TYR A 236 14.19 -12.11 26.85
C TYR A 236 14.13 -10.62 26.50
N TYR A 237 12.95 -10.01 26.53
CA TYR A 237 12.80 -8.59 26.21
C TYR A 237 13.36 -7.67 27.30
N ALA A 238 13.20 -8.01 28.57
CA ALA A 238 13.77 -7.28 29.70
C ALA A 238 15.30 -7.25 29.66
N SER A 239 15.94 -8.34 29.22
CA SER A 239 17.40 -8.38 29.02
C SER A 239 17.89 -7.47 27.89
N ARG A 240 17.04 -7.23 26.88
CA ARG A 240 17.38 -6.47 25.67
C ARG A 240 17.08 -4.98 25.81
N PHE A 241 15.95 -4.63 26.42
CA PHE A 241 15.45 -3.26 26.51
C PHE A 241 15.53 -2.66 27.92
N GLY A 242 15.94 -3.48 28.90
CA GLY A 242 15.85 -3.15 30.32
C GLY A 242 14.52 -3.62 30.91
N LYS A 243 14.48 -3.80 32.23
CA LYS A 243 13.26 -4.23 32.92
C LYS A 243 12.18 -3.16 32.75
N TYR A 244 11.05 -3.56 32.18
CA TYR A 244 9.83 -2.76 32.19
C TYR A 244 9.49 -2.43 33.65
N SER A 245 9.73 -1.18 34.02
CA SER A 245 9.33 -0.66 35.32
C SER A 245 7.94 -0.09 35.13
N VAL A 246 6.97 -0.66 35.83
CA VAL A 246 5.67 -0.03 36.09
C VAL A 246 5.91 1.18 37.02
N LYS A 247 6.66 2.18 36.56
CA LYS A 247 6.79 3.45 37.25
C LYS A 247 5.82 4.40 36.59
N GLY A 248 4.55 4.32 36.99
CA GLY A 248 3.52 5.28 36.56
C GLY A 248 2.06 4.86 36.68
N GLU A 249 1.73 3.57 36.81
CA GLU A 249 0.30 3.15 36.84
C GLU A 249 -0.38 3.30 38.21
N GLU A 250 0.38 3.53 39.28
CA GLU A 250 -0.18 4.14 40.49
C GLU A 250 -0.29 5.65 40.25
N GLY A 251 -1.29 6.04 39.45
CA GLY A 251 -1.88 7.35 39.58
C GLY A 251 -2.22 7.54 41.05
N THR A 252 -1.53 8.46 41.71
CA THR A 252 -1.70 8.78 43.15
C THR A 252 -3.06 9.41 43.47
N GLY A 253 -4.00 9.44 42.51
CA GLY A 253 -5.40 9.78 42.72
C GLY A 253 -6.26 8.56 42.43
N GLY A 254 -7.12 8.17 43.37
CA GLY A 254 -8.07 7.05 43.26
C GLY A 254 -9.20 7.26 42.22
N GLY A 255 -8.89 7.82 41.05
CA GLY A 255 -9.75 7.94 39.89
C GLY A 255 -9.51 6.81 38.89
N LYS A 256 -10.48 6.60 37.99
CA LYS A 256 -10.32 5.67 36.86
C LYS A 256 -9.23 6.19 35.92
N THR A 257 -8.13 5.46 35.78
CA THR A 257 -7.09 5.69 34.77
C THR A 257 -7.50 5.06 33.43
N GLY A 258 -6.90 5.50 32.33
CA GLY A 258 -7.15 4.92 31.01
C GLY A 258 -6.08 5.31 30.01
N ASP A 259 -5.80 4.43 29.05
CA ASP A 259 -4.76 4.65 28.06
C ASP A 259 -5.19 5.64 26.98
N LEU A 260 -4.31 6.61 26.70
CA LEU A 260 -4.39 7.49 25.55
C LEU A 260 -3.40 7.02 24.48
N VAL A 261 -3.93 6.64 23.31
CA VAL A 261 -3.12 6.41 22.10
C VAL A 261 -3.40 7.52 21.10
N VAL A 262 -2.35 8.20 20.64
CA VAL A 262 -2.45 9.25 19.62
C VAL A 262 -1.70 8.80 18.37
N PHE A 263 -2.44 8.66 17.28
CA PHE A 263 -1.89 8.46 15.95
C PHE A 263 -1.66 9.80 15.27
N PHE A 264 -0.47 9.95 14.68
CA PHE A 264 -0.14 11.10 13.85
C PHE A 264 0.17 10.65 12.43
N GLU A 265 -0.59 11.20 11.49
CA GLU A 265 -0.47 10.95 10.06
C GLU A 265 0.04 12.21 9.37
N ASN A 266 1.23 12.14 8.76
CA ASN A 266 1.89 13.31 8.17
C ASN A 266 1.99 13.22 6.65
N GLY A 267 1.59 14.30 5.98
CA GLY A 267 1.73 14.48 4.53
C GLY A 267 0.93 13.45 3.72
N LEU A 268 1.12 13.47 2.41
CA LEU A 268 0.50 12.54 1.47
C LEU A 268 1.56 11.71 0.75
N VAL A 269 1.22 10.48 0.37
CA VAL A 269 2.11 9.63 -0.43
C VAL A 269 2.48 10.30 -1.76
N PRO A 270 3.69 10.05 -2.29
CA PRO A 270 4.13 10.63 -3.55
C PRO A 270 3.29 10.11 -4.72
N GLN A 271 3.20 10.89 -5.79
CA GLN A 271 2.52 10.49 -7.02
C GLN A 271 3.50 9.81 -7.99
N LYS A 272 3.06 8.72 -8.64
CA LYS A 272 3.78 8.10 -9.75
C LYS A 272 3.85 9.04 -10.96
N ARG A 273 4.95 8.95 -11.70
CA ARG A 273 5.14 9.60 -13.01
C ARG A 273 5.50 8.54 -14.05
N GLU A 274 5.26 8.86 -15.31
CA GLU A 274 5.65 8.02 -16.43
C GLU A 274 7.05 8.39 -16.91
N ILE A 275 7.84 7.38 -17.25
CA ILE A 275 9.02 7.50 -18.09
C ILE A 275 8.89 6.56 -19.28
N GLN A 276 9.57 6.90 -20.38
CA GLN A 276 9.68 6.02 -21.54
C GLN A 276 11.10 5.50 -21.65
N ILE A 277 11.23 4.19 -21.82
CA ILE A 277 12.50 3.52 -21.97
C ILE A 277 12.54 2.89 -23.37
N PRO A 278 13.49 3.29 -24.22
CA PRO A 278 13.66 2.67 -25.53
C PRO A 278 14.28 1.28 -25.35
N ILE A 279 13.55 0.24 -25.77
CA ILE A 279 14.04 -1.14 -25.80
C ILE A 279 14.37 -1.50 -27.24
N PRO A 280 15.63 -1.89 -27.54
CA PRO A 280 15.99 -2.42 -28.85
C PRO A 280 15.23 -3.72 -29.16
N THR A 281 14.65 -3.81 -30.36
CA THR A 281 14.02 -5.02 -30.87
C THR A 281 14.54 -5.31 -32.29
N PRO A 282 14.38 -6.54 -32.82
CA PRO A 282 14.74 -6.85 -34.20
C PRO A 282 14.09 -5.94 -35.27
N ASN A 283 12.97 -5.28 -34.93
CA ASN A 283 12.20 -4.43 -35.83
C ASN A 283 12.37 -2.92 -35.56
N GLY A 284 13.33 -2.52 -34.72
CA GLY A 284 13.61 -1.12 -34.35
C GLY A 284 13.53 -0.85 -32.85
N LEU A 285 13.59 0.42 -32.46
CA LEU A 285 13.42 0.85 -31.06
C LEU A 285 11.94 0.88 -30.69
N LEU A 286 11.58 0.17 -29.62
CA LEU A 286 10.26 0.24 -29.02
C LEU A 286 10.31 1.05 -27.73
N ALA A 287 9.62 2.18 -27.66
CA ALA A 287 9.49 2.97 -26.45
C ALA A 287 8.43 2.33 -25.53
N ILE A 288 8.86 1.83 -24.37
CA ILE A 288 7.97 1.23 -23.36
C ILE A 288 7.80 2.19 -22.18
N ALA A 289 6.56 2.43 -21.79
CA ALA A 289 6.22 3.31 -20.68
C ALA A 289 6.26 2.58 -19.33
N PHE A 290 7.02 3.10 -18.36
CA PHE A 290 7.12 2.58 -17.00
C PHE A 290 6.71 3.64 -15.98
N PRO A 291 6.01 3.26 -14.89
CA PRO A 291 5.77 4.15 -13.76
C PRO A 291 7.01 4.26 -12.87
N ILE A 292 7.31 5.44 -12.35
CA ILE A 292 8.37 5.69 -11.36
C ILE A 292 7.94 6.72 -10.31
N TYR A 293 8.60 6.71 -9.15
CA TYR A 293 8.50 7.78 -8.16
C TYR A 293 9.73 8.69 -8.24
N HIS A 294 9.48 10.00 -8.35
CA HIS A 294 10.51 11.03 -8.19
C HIS A 294 10.39 11.61 -6.78
N THR A 295 10.85 10.87 -5.78
CA THR A 295 10.78 11.31 -4.38
C THR A 295 12.11 11.04 -3.68
N LYS A 296 12.53 11.98 -2.84
CA LYS A 296 13.64 11.78 -1.91
C LYS A 296 13.08 11.32 -0.57
N TRP A 297 13.91 10.66 0.22
CA TRP A 297 13.54 10.33 1.60
C TRP A 297 13.24 11.60 2.39
N SER A 298 12.14 11.57 3.13
CA SER A 298 11.74 12.64 4.05
C SER A 298 11.29 11.99 5.35
N ALA A 299 12.15 12.04 6.37
CA ALA A 299 11.78 11.69 7.73
C ALA A 299 10.74 12.68 8.28
N VAL A 300 10.06 12.29 9.35
CA VAL A 300 9.14 13.15 10.10
C VAL A 300 9.74 13.40 11.47
N GLU A 301 9.78 14.66 11.87
CA GLU A 301 10.19 15.05 13.21
C GLU A 301 9.18 14.51 14.24
N PRO A 302 9.64 13.91 15.35
CA PRO A 302 8.77 13.53 16.46
C PRO A 302 7.95 14.74 16.95
N LEU A 303 6.66 14.54 17.17
CA LEU A 303 5.82 15.55 17.80
C LEU A 303 5.78 15.35 19.30
N SER A 304 5.92 16.42 20.07
CA SER A 304 5.67 16.39 21.51
C SER A 304 4.17 16.58 21.79
N LEU A 305 3.62 15.69 22.63
CA LEU A 305 2.28 15.86 23.18
C LEU A 305 2.37 16.49 24.56
N SER A 306 1.59 17.53 24.81
CA SER A 306 1.51 18.19 26.10
C SER A 306 0.08 18.56 26.43
N GLU A 307 -0.24 18.60 27.71
CA GLU A 307 -1.51 19.11 28.19
C GLU A 307 -1.65 20.61 27.89
N SER A 308 -2.85 21.02 27.45
CA SER A 308 -3.15 22.44 27.23
C SER A 308 -3.03 23.20 28.55
N GLY A 309 -2.07 24.13 28.65
CA GLY A 309 -1.82 24.91 29.86
C GLY A 309 -0.46 24.68 30.53
N GLY A 310 0.41 23.84 29.95
CA GLY A 310 1.82 23.73 30.37
C GLY A 310 2.08 22.81 31.58
N GLY A 311 1.13 21.93 31.92
CA GLY A 311 1.21 21.04 33.08
C GLY A 311 2.19 19.87 32.94
N SER A 312 2.05 19.00 31.93
CA SER A 312 2.87 17.79 31.75
C SER A 312 3.00 17.37 30.27
N SER A 313 4.16 16.81 29.90
CA SER A 313 4.41 16.24 28.57
C SER A 313 4.06 14.75 28.56
N PHE A 314 3.21 14.33 27.62
CA PHE A 314 2.81 12.93 27.37
C PHE A 314 3.89 12.12 26.63
N GLY A 315 4.97 12.77 26.18
CA GLY A 315 6.05 12.15 25.42
C GLY A 315 6.12 12.63 23.97
N MET A 316 6.96 11.96 23.19
CA MET A 316 7.15 12.23 21.76
C MET A 316 6.59 11.11 20.91
N THR A 317 5.99 11.43 19.77
CA THR A 317 5.54 10.39 18.82
C THR A 317 6.74 9.66 18.21
N GLU A 318 6.64 8.35 18.06
CA GLU A 318 7.65 7.54 17.39
C GLU A 318 7.11 6.94 16.09
N SER A 319 7.97 6.79 15.09
CA SER A 319 7.57 6.26 13.78
C SER A 319 7.04 4.83 13.87
N ILE A 320 6.00 4.53 13.09
CA ILE A 320 5.39 3.20 13.03
C ILE A 320 5.02 2.75 11.62
N CYS A 321 5.06 3.64 10.62
CA CYS A 321 5.03 3.22 9.22
C CYS A 321 5.58 4.31 8.29
N HIS A 322 6.35 3.87 7.29
CA HIS A 322 6.87 4.71 6.22
C HIS A 322 6.12 4.40 4.92
N VAL A 323 4.91 4.95 4.76
CA VAL A 323 4.03 4.61 3.65
C VAL A 323 4.63 5.01 2.29
N GLN A 324 5.35 6.12 2.22
CA GLN A 324 6.14 6.49 1.04
C GLN A 324 7.11 5.38 0.62
N ALA A 325 7.75 4.72 1.59
CA ALA A 325 8.68 3.64 1.34
C ALA A 325 7.93 2.36 0.91
N LEU A 326 6.78 2.06 1.51
CA LEU A 326 5.91 0.96 1.05
C LEU A 326 5.46 1.16 -0.40
N ALA A 327 5.02 2.36 -0.77
CA ALA A 327 4.58 2.69 -2.12
C ALA A 327 5.71 2.52 -3.15
N VAL A 328 6.90 3.06 -2.85
CA VAL A 328 8.08 2.95 -3.71
C VAL A 328 8.57 1.50 -3.80
N LYS A 329 8.62 0.80 -2.66
CA LYS A 329 9.00 -0.62 -2.61
C LYS A 329 8.03 -1.49 -3.40
N SER A 330 6.73 -1.24 -3.31
CA SER A 330 5.69 -2.01 -4.03
C SER A 330 5.86 -1.91 -5.53
N LEU A 331 6.18 -0.70 -6.03
CA LEU A 331 6.52 -0.51 -7.43
C LEU A 331 7.77 -1.31 -7.81
N LYS A 332 8.86 -1.18 -7.04
CA LYS A 332 10.13 -1.91 -7.31
C LYS A 332 9.93 -3.43 -7.35
N GLU A 333 9.15 -3.97 -6.43
CA GLU A 333 8.83 -5.40 -6.37
C GLU A 333 8.05 -5.88 -7.62
N LYS A 334 7.28 -5.00 -8.28
CA LYS A 334 6.54 -5.34 -9.50
C LYS A 334 7.34 -5.18 -10.79
N VAL A 335 8.44 -4.42 -10.77
CA VAL A 335 9.25 -4.17 -11.98
C VAL A 335 9.62 -5.46 -12.69
N PRO A 336 10.09 -6.52 -12.01
CA PRO A 336 10.48 -7.74 -12.71
C PRO A 336 9.39 -8.35 -13.58
N ALA A 337 8.22 -8.57 -12.99
CA ALA A 337 7.07 -9.10 -13.70
C ALA A 337 6.54 -8.14 -14.78
N MET A 338 6.63 -6.82 -14.53
CA MET A 338 6.22 -5.77 -15.46
C MET A 338 7.11 -5.77 -16.73
N VAL A 339 8.43 -5.87 -16.58
CA VAL A 339 9.40 -5.95 -17.70
C VAL A 339 9.08 -7.12 -18.61
N ILE A 340 8.95 -8.31 -18.03
CA ILE A 340 8.64 -9.53 -18.77
C ILE A 340 7.33 -9.38 -19.54
N ARG A 341 6.29 -8.85 -18.89
CA ARG A 341 4.99 -8.60 -19.53
C ARG A 341 5.10 -7.63 -20.70
N HIS A 342 5.86 -6.55 -20.56
CA HIS A 342 6.05 -5.59 -21.65
C HIS A 342 6.80 -6.18 -22.84
N ILE A 343 7.84 -6.98 -22.60
CA ILE A 343 8.55 -7.67 -23.68
C ILE A 343 7.62 -8.66 -24.41
N LEU A 344 6.82 -9.42 -23.67
CA LEU A 344 5.81 -10.32 -24.26
C LEU A 344 4.77 -9.56 -25.09
N ARG A 345 4.26 -8.43 -24.58
CA ARG A 345 3.32 -7.56 -25.29
C ARG A 345 3.94 -7.00 -26.57
N ALA A 346 5.19 -6.56 -26.50
CA ALA A 346 5.96 -6.07 -27.65
C ALA A 346 6.07 -7.13 -28.74
N ALA A 347 6.49 -8.34 -28.38
CA ALA A 347 6.61 -9.46 -29.30
C ALA A 347 5.26 -9.83 -29.94
N ALA A 348 4.17 -9.83 -29.16
CA ALA A 348 2.83 -10.08 -29.68
C ALA A 348 2.36 -9.00 -30.68
N LYS A 349 2.60 -7.71 -30.37
CA LYS A 349 2.30 -6.59 -31.29
C LYS A 349 3.09 -6.72 -32.59
N ALA A 350 4.38 -7.05 -32.53
CA ALA A 350 5.22 -7.26 -33.70
C ALA A 350 4.72 -8.41 -34.59
N ALA A 351 4.29 -9.53 -33.99
CA ALA A 351 3.74 -10.66 -34.73
C ALA A 351 2.43 -10.31 -35.46
N ILE A 352 1.55 -9.51 -34.83
CA ILE A 352 0.32 -9.00 -35.47
C ILE A 352 0.65 -8.07 -36.63
N GLN A 353 1.62 -7.16 -36.42
CA GLN A 353 2.05 -6.22 -37.46
C GLN A 353 2.62 -6.94 -38.67
N GLN A 354 3.41 -8.01 -38.48
CA GLN A 354 3.94 -8.80 -39.59
C GLN A 354 2.82 -9.44 -40.40
N LYS A 355 1.85 -10.10 -39.74
CA LYS A 355 0.67 -10.69 -40.42
C LYS A 355 -0.16 -9.65 -41.17
N ALA A 356 -0.33 -8.46 -40.61
CA ALA A 356 -1.04 -7.37 -41.27
C ALA A 356 -0.30 -6.84 -42.50
N LYS A 357 1.04 -6.74 -42.46
CA LYS A 357 1.86 -6.38 -43.63
C LYS A 357 1.70 -7.40 -44.76
N ASP A 358 1.66 -8.70 -44.42
CA ASP A 358 1.49 -9.78 -45.39
C ASP A 358 0.08 -9.77 -46.06
N SER A 359 -0.89 -9.07 -45.46
CA SER A 359 -2.29 -9.02 -45.92
C SER A 359 -2.71 -7.71 -46.61
N ALA A 360 -1.98 -6.60 -46.41
CA ALA A 360 -2.49 -5.24 -46.70
C ALA A 360 -1.80 -4.48 -47.86
N GLY A 361 -0.77 -5.04 -48.51
CA GLY A 361 -0.03 -4.34 -49.57
C GLY A 361 0.60 -3.00 -49.13
N SER A 362 0.90 -2.11 -50.08
CA SER A 362 1.67 -0.86 -49.87
C SER A 362 1.01 0.18 -48.95
N LEU A 363 -0.30 0.08 -48.70
CA LEU A 363 -1.03 0.93 -47.74
C LEU A 363 -0.76 0.56 -46.27
N GLY A 364 -0.21 -0.63 -45.98
CA GLY A 364 0.12 -1.09 -44.62
C GLY A 364 1.39 -0.46 -44.02
N GLN A 365 2.28 0.11 -44.84
CA GLN A 365 3.53 0.71 -44.36
C GLN A 365 3.33 2.10 -43.72
N ILE A 366 2.42 2.92 -44.23
CA ILE A 366 2.18 4.29 -43.74
C ILE A 366 1.45 4.31 -42.39
N PHE A 367 0.57 3.33 -42.13
CA PHE A 367 -0.10 3.19 -40.84
C PHE A 367 0.82 2.67 -39.71
N SER A 368 1.97 2.10 -40.05
CA SER A 368 2.85 1.43 -39.08
C SER A 368 3.75 2.38 -38.27
N SER A 369 4.09 3.54 -38.81
CA SER A 369 5.03 4.50 -38.19
C SER A 369 4.35 5.37 -37.12
N ILE A 370 3.05 5.63 -37.27
CA ILE A 370 2.30 6.57 -36.42
C ILE A 370 1.72 5.88 -35.17
N TYR A 371 1.51 4.56 -35.21
CA TYR A 371 0.84 3.84 -34.11
C TYR A 371 1.77 3.46 -32.94
N ASN A 372 3.08 3.37 -33.17
CA ASN A 372 4.03 2.87 -32.17
C ASN A 372 4.29 3.83 -31.00
N VAL A 373 4.06 5.14 -31.17
CA VAL A 373 4.40 6.15 -30.15
C VAL A 373 3.20 6.58 -29.31
N VAL A 374 1.96 6.37 -29.78
CA VAL A 374 0.76 6.95 -29.15
C VAL A 374 0.03 6.00 -28.18
N SER A 375 0.23 4.67 -28.30
CA SER A 375 -0.62 3.68 -27.59
C SER A 375 -0.10 3.18 -26.24
N GLU A 376 1.13 3.50 -25.83
CA GLU A 376 1.70 3.04 -24.56
C GLU A 376 1.68 4.13 -23.49
N ARG A 377 0.97 3.86 -22.39
CA ARG A 377 0.92 4.70 -21.21
C ARG A 377 1.07 3.82 -19.98
N ALA A 378 1.94 4.21 -19.06
CA ALA A 378 2.13 3.55 -17.78
C ALA A 378 0.93 3.77 -16.86
N ASP A 379 0.65 2.79 -16.01
CA ASP A 379 -0.34 2.96 -14.94
C ASP A 379 0.26 3.76 -13.77
N VAL A 380 0.02 5.07 -13.83
CA VAL A 380 0.43 6.03 -12.79
C VAL A 380 -0.64 6.25 -11.72
N ARG A 381 -1.76 5.51 -11.75
CA ARG A 381 -2.82 5.60 -10.74
C ARG A 381 -2.34 5.02 -9.42
N SER A 382 -2.64 5.68 -8.31
CA SER A 382 -2.34 5.24 -6.94
C SER A 382 -3.26 5.96 -5.96
N TRP A 383 -3.46 5.41 -4.77
CA TRP A 383 -4.24 6.05 -3.73
C TRP A 383 -3.43 7.18 -3.07
N LEU A 384 -3.73 8.43 -3.41
CA LEU A 384 -2.93 9.61 -3.05
C LEU A 384 -3.24 10.18 -1.67
N THR A 385 -4.44 9.94 -1.13
CA THR A 385 -4.84 10.42 0.21
C THR A 385 -4.27 9.60 1.37
N LEU A 386 -3.45 8.58 1.10
CA LEU A 386 -2.70 7.89 2.14
C LEU A 386 -1.68 8.83 2.80
N PRO A 387 -1.44 8.68 4.12
CA PRO A 387 -0.41 9.47 4.79
C PRO A 387 0.96 9.13 4.24
N ARG A 388 1.89 10.09 4.19
CA ARG A 388 3.26 9.81 3.73
C ARG A 388 4.05 8.99 4.75
N ASN A 389 3.86 9.31 6.02
CA ASN A 389 4.44 8.63 7.17
C ASN A 389 3.45 8.66 8.33
N THR A 390 3.56 7.68 9.23
CA THR A 390 2.76 7.62 10.44
C THR A 390 3.65 7.41 11.66
N SER A 391 3.29 8.07 12.74
CA SER A 391 3.87 7.91 14.07
C SER A 391 2.77 7.78 15.10
N PHE A 392 3.11 7.35 16.31
CA PHE A 392 2.18 7.32 17.42
C PHE A 392 2.88 7.59 18.74
N ALA A 393 2.08 7.99 19.73
CA ALA A 393 2.46 8.01 21.13
C ALA A 393 1.38 7.28 21.93
N SER A 394 1.75 6.62 23.02
CA SER A 394 0.80 5.95 23.91
C SER A 394 1.22 6.12 25.36
N GLY A 395 0.28 6.40 26.26
CA GLY A 395 0.52 6.52 27.70
C GLY A 395 -0.78 6.49 28.50
N THR A 396 -0.66 6.33 29.82
CA THR A 396 -1.71 6.27 30.83
C THR A 396 -1.96 7.60 31.52
#